data_AF-A0A3P7Q502-F1
#
_entry.id   AF-A0A3P7Q502-F1
#
_cell.length_a   1.000
_cell.length_b   1.000
_cell.length_c   1.000
_cell.angle_alpha   90.00
_cell.angle_beta   90.00
_cell.angle_gamma   90.00
#
_symmetry.space_group_name_H-M   'P 1'
#
loop_
_entity.id
_entity.type
_entity.pdbx_description
1 polymer ?
#
loop_
_entity_poly.entity_id
_entity_poly.type
_entity_poly.pdbx_seq_one_letter_code
_entity_poly.pdbx_strand_id
1 'polypeptide(L)'
;MECSPTGSGANSCPSTHSCESSTTFGGVCCPRPQYVCKLPREQGNCGTYSNRWWFNAKTGNCEEFIYSGCQGNSNNFETYKECQDYCRDARSEPQCIQGTALTDSNGNFIICGGSTAASTTCPANHYCYYDGTTYGCCPTQG
;
A
#
# COMPACT_ATOMS: atom_id res chain seq x y z
N MET A 1 1.71 -20.89 -1.61
CA MET A 1 3.09 -20.38 -1.76
C MET A 1 3.64 -20.31 -0.36
N GLU A 2 4.28 -21.40 0.06
CA GLU A 2 4.77 -21.56 1.43
C GLU A 2 6.03 -20.72 1.62
N CYS A 3 6.13 -20.05 2.76
CA CYS A 3 7.30 -19.28 3.13
C CYS A 3 7.94 -19.81 4.41
N SER A 4 9.25 -19.60 4.59
CA SER A 4 9.97 -20.07 5.78
C SER A 4 10.58 -18.90 6.58
N PRO A 5 10.29 -18.76 7.88
CA PRO A 5 10.73 -17.61 8.69
C PRO A 5 12.24 -17.56 8.96
N THR A 6 12.98 -18.66 8.74
CA THR A 6 14.44 -18.76 8.98
C THR A 6 15.31 -18.62 7.73
N GLY A 7 14.70 -18.48 6.54
CA GLY A 7 15.29 -18.01 5.29
C GLY A 7 16.57 -18.67 4.76
N SER A 8 16.47 -19.41 3.64
CA SER A 8 17.40 -19.37 2.50
C SER A 8 16.83 -20.19 1.32
N GLY A 9 16.45 -19.54 0.21
CA GLY A 9 15.99 -20.20 -1.04
C GLY A 9 14.61 -19.73 -1.54
N ALA A 10 14.07 -20.42 -2.56
CA ALA A 10 12.83 -20.11 -3.32
C ALA A 10 11.50 -20.02 -2.52
N ASN A 11 11.58 -20.02 -1.18
CA ASN A 11 10.47 -19.99 -0.22
C ASN A 11 10.37 -18.61 0.48
N SER A 12 10.65 -17.53 -0.24
CA SER A 12 10.49 -16.15 0.24
C SER A 12 9.24 -15.53 -0.34
N CYS A 13 8.52 -14.74 0.46
CA CYS A 13 7.38 -14.00 -0.03
C CYS A 13 7.77 -12.93 -1.05
N PRO A 14 6.86 -12.55 -1.97
CA PRO A 14 7.02 -11.35 -2.77
C PRO A 14 7.34 -10.14 -1.89
N SER A 15 8.01 -9.12 -2.43
CA SER A 15 8.39 -7.91 -1.68
C SER A 15 7.19 -7.13 -1.12
N THR A 16 5.99 -7.38 -1.62
CA THR A 16 4.73 -6.79 -1.12
C THR A 16 4.08 -7.60 0.01
N HIS A 17 4.66 -8.73 0.40
CA HIS A 17 4.10 -9.68 1.35
C HIS A 17 5.09 -9.98 2.48
N SER A 18 4.56 -10.23 3.67
CA SER A 18 5.29 -10.74 4.82
C SER A 18 4.99 -12.22 5.01
N CYS A 19 5.98 -12.97 5.48
CA CYS A 19 5.78 -14.35 5.85
C CYS A 19 5.22 -14.43 7.26
N GLU A 20 3.96 -14.84 7.39
CA GLU A 20 3.40 -15.20 8.69
C GLU A 20 3.51 -16.72 8.87
N SER A 21 4.26 -17.13 9.88
CA SER A 21 4.45 -18.55 10.20
C SER A 21 3.30 -19.05 11.06
N SER A 22 2.54 -20.02 10.54
CA SER A 22 1.60 -20.80 11.33
C SER A 22 2.25 -22.12 11.73
N THR A 23 2.12 -22.52 12.99
CA THR A 23 2.62 -23.83 13.47
C THR A 23 1.86 -25.02 12.89
N THR A 24 0.72 -24.79 12.25
CA THR A 24 -0.18 -25.84 11.74
C THR A 24 -0.05 -26.07 10.23
N PHE A 25 0.28 -25.03 9.46
CA PHE A 25 0.26 -25.08 7.99
C PHE A 25 1.56 -24.58 7.34
N GLY A 26 2.60 -24.31 8.12
CA GLY A 26 3.80 -23.63 7.63
C GLY A 26 3.58 -22.13 7.46
N GLY A 27 4.47 -21.46 6.72
CA GLY A 27 4.38 -20.02 6.49
C GLY A 27 3.50 -19.64 5.31
N VAL A 28 2.67 -18.62 5.50
CA VAL A 28 1.82 -18.04 4.46
C VAL A 28 2.29 -16.62 4.16
N CYS A 29 2.29 -16.25 2.88
CA CYS A 29 2.56 -14.88 2.47
C CYS A 29 1.31 -14.04 2.58
N CYS A 30 1.31 -13.10 3.53
CA CYS A 30 0.23 -12.14 3.74
C CYS A 30 0.63 -10.77 3.15
N PRO A 31 -0.24 -10.09 2.40
CA PRO A 31 0.02 -8.74 1.90
C PRO A 31 0.34 -7.77 3.03
N ARG A 32 1.34 -6.91 2.81
CA ARG A 32 1.71 -5.89 3.78
C ARG A 32 0.73 -4.71 3.74
N PRO A 33 0.48 -4.02 4.87
CA PRO A 33 -0.37 -2.82 4.88
C PRO A 33 0.09 -1.75 3.89
N GLN A 34 1.40 -1.57 3.72
CA GLN A 34 1.97 -0.59 2.78
C GLN A 34 1.58 -0.86 1.32
N TYR A 35 1.32 -2.12 0.98
CA TYR A 35 0.82 -2.51 -0.33
C TYR A 35 -0.71 -2.43 -0.40
N VAL A 36 -1.40 -3.05 0.57
CA VAL A 36 -2.87 -3.13 0.59
C VAL A 36 -3.51 -1.76 0.61
N CYS A 37 -3.06 -0.86 1.49
CA CYS A 37 -3.65 0.47 1.64
C CYS A 37 -3.42 1.38 0.41
N LYS A 38 -2.69 0.90 -0.62
CA LYS A 38 -2.49 1.62 -1.88
C LYS A 38 -3.28 1.05 -3.03
N LEU A 39 -3.94 -0.09 -2.83
CA LEU A 39 -4.80 -0.67 -3.85
C LEU A 39 -6.04 0.22 -4.06
N PRO A 40 -6.56 0.32 -5.29
CA PRO A 40 -7.80 1.03 -5.53
C PRO A 40 -8.97 0.31 -4.85
N ARG A 41 -10.07 1.02 -4.59
CA ARG A 41 -11.33 0.33 -4.29
C ARG A 41 -11.75 -0.55 -5.46
N GLU A 42 -12.17 -1.77 -5.18
CA GLU A 42 -12.70 -2.70 -6.18
C GLU A 42 -14.08 -3.19 -5.80
N GLN A 43 -15.09 -2.68 -6.51
CA GLN A 43 -16.48 -3.06 -6.31
C GLN A 43 -16.77 -4.50 -6.79
N GLY A 44 -16.13 -4.96 -7.87
CA GLY A 44 -16.46 -6.22 -8.55
C GLY A 44 -17.84 -6.20 -9.23
N ASN A 45 -18.30 -7.34 -9.73
CA ASN A 45 -19.60 -7.45 -10.42
C ASN A 45 -20.36 -8.77 -10.17
N CYS A 46 -20.59 -9.17 -8.92
CA CYS A 46 -21.36 -10.39 -8.60
C CYS A 46 -22.81 -10.18 -8.17
N GLY A 47 -23.16 -9.03 -7.57
CA GLY A 47 -24.54 -8.66 -7.25
C GLY A 47 -24.97 -8.82 -5.79
N THR A 48 -24.07 -9.19 -4.88
CA THR A 48 -24.31 -9.13 -3.43
C THR A 48 -23.70 -7.86 -2.86
N TYR A 49 -24.52 -6.80 -2.74
CA TYR A 49 -24.01 -5.48 -2.38
C TYR A 49 -23.93 -5.29 -0.86
N SER A 50 -22.77 -4.82 -0.40
CA SER A 50 -22.54 -4.42 0.99
C SER A 50 -21.69 -3.15 1.05
N ASN A 51 -21.97 -2.27 2.01
CA ASN A 51 -21.08 -1.15 2.31
C ASN A 51 -19.81 -1.69 2.97
N ARG A 52 -18.67 -1.24 2.47
CA ARG A 52 -17.33 -1.57 2.95
C ARG A 52 -16.51 -0.30 3.03
N TRP A 53 -15.38 -0.38 3.71
CA TRP A 53 -14.42 0.71 3.85
C TRP A 53 -13.15 0.37 3.08
N TRP A 54 -12.56 1.36 2.43
CA TRP A 54 -11.25 1.25 1.79
C TRP A 54 -10.40 2.46 2.17
N PHE A 55 -9.09 2.30 2.22
CA PHE A 55 -8.18 3.41 2.44
C PHE A 55 -7.87 4.11 1.13
N ASN A 56 -8.21 5.40 1.06
CA ASN A 56 -7.87 6.26 -0.05
C ASN A 56 -6.50 6.91 0.20
N ALA A 57 -5.45 6.36 -0.42
CA ALA A 57 -4.08 6.85 -0.25
C ALA A 57 -3.87 8.30 -0.70
N LYS A 58 -4.76 8.86 -1.54
CA LYS A 58 -4.70 10.26 -1.98
C LYS A 58 -5.15 11.21 -0.87
N THR A 59 -6.21 10.85 -0.16
CA THR A 59 -6.74 11.65 0.95
C THR A 59 -6.08 11.28 2.28
N GLY A 60 -5.42 10.12 2.34
CA GLY A 60 -4.88 9.55 3.56
C GLY A 60 -5.97 9.12 4.54
N ASN A 61 -7.16 8.79 4.04
CA ASN A 61 -8.33 8.49 4.89
C ASN A 61 -9.12 7.28 4.42
N CYS A 62 -9.85 6.65 5.34
CA CYS A 62 -10.79 5.57 5.04
C CYS A 62 -12.13 6.12 4.56
N GLU A 63 -12.59 5.64 3.42
CA GLU A 63 -13.82 6.08 2.75
C GLU A 63 -14.74 4.88 2.51
N GLU A 64 -16.05 5.11 2.49
CA GLU A 64 -17.03 4.05 2.17
C GLU A 64 -17.06 3.78 0.66
N PHE A 65 -17.31 2.52 0.31
CA PHE A 65 -17.63 2.10 -1.04
C PHE A 65 -18.57 0.88 -1.04
N ILE A 66 -19.19 0.61 -2.18
CA ILE A 66 -20.04 -0.57 -2.35
C ILE A 66 -19.17 -1.71 -2.88
N TYR A 67 -19.20 -2.85 -2.20
CA TYR A 67 -18.62 -4.11 -2.66
C TYR A 67 -19.72 -5.05 -3.12
N SER A 68 -19.54 -5.70 -4.27
CA SER A 68 -20.54 -6.56 -4.92
C SER A 68 -20.45 -8.04 -4.52
N GLY A 69 -19.61 -8.37 -3.54
CA GLY A 69 -19.48 -9.71 -2.97
C GLY A 69 -18.40 -10.59 -3.59
N CYS A 70 -17.78 -10.16 -4.69
CA CYS A 70 -16.64 -10.86 -5.32
C CYS A 70 -15.71 -9.90 -6.05
N GLN A 71 -14.58 -10.41 -6.57
CA GLN A 71 -13.66 -9.66 -7.46
C GLN A 71 -13.22 -8.32 -6.85
N GLY A 72 -13.06 -8.30 -5.53
CA GLY A 72 -12.42 -7.21 -4.82
C GLY A 72 -10.95 -7.52 -4.55
N ASN A 73 -10.29 -6.59 -3.89
CA ASN A 73 -8.94 -6.78 -3.37
C ASN A 73 -8.91 -6.61 -1.84
N SER A 74 -7.73 -6.71 -1.23
CA SER A 74 -7.56 -6.65 0.23
C SER A 74 -7.80 -5.27 0.84
N ASN A 75 -7.91 -4.19 0.05
CA ASN A 75 -8.28 -2.86 0.54
C ASN A 75 -9.81 -2.76 0.70
N ASN A 76 -10.34 -3.63 1.55
CA ASN A 76 -11.78 -3.84 1.76
C ASN A 76 -11.99 -4.30 3.20
N PHE A 77 -12.47 -3.38 4.03
CA PHE A 77 -12.65 -3.55 5.47
C PHE A 77 -14.13 -3.46 5.82
N GLU A 78 -14.53 -4.13 6.89
CA GLU A 78 -15.93 -4.14 7.32
C GLU A 78 -16.29 -2.87 8.09
N THR A 79 -15.31 -2.28 8.76
CA THR A 79 -15.52 -1.08 9.58
C THR A 79 -14.48 -0.01 9.30
N TYR A 80 -14.85 1.25 9.52
CA TYR A 80 -13.94 2.38 9.46
C TYR A 80 -12.73 2.17 10.40
N LYS A 81 -12.96 1.66 11.61
CA LYS A 81 -11.90 1.45 12.60
C LYS A 81 -10.88 0.42 12.13
N GLU A 82 -11.33 -0.71 11.57
CA GLU A 82 -10.45 -1.74 11.02
C GLU A 82 -9.57 -1.16 9.91
N CYS A 83 -10.16 -0.40 8.99
CA CYS A 83 -9.43 0.28 7.93
C CYS A 83 -8.37 1.26 8.50
N GLN A 84 -8.76 2.09 9.47
CA GLN A 84 -7.86 3.07 10.09
C GLN A 84 -6.71 2.40 10.85
N ASP A 85 -7.01 1.38 11.66
CA ASP A 85 -6.00 0.67 12.42
C ASP A 85 -5.01 -0.06 11.49
N TYR A 86 -5.52 -0.70 10.44
CA TYR A 86 -4.71 -1.44 9.48
C TYR A 86 -3.83 -0.51 8.64
N CYS A 87 -4.38 0.62 8.19
CA CYS A 87 -3.67 1.57 7.33
C CYS A 87 -3.00 2.73 8.07
N ARG A 88 -2.98 2.71 9.40
CA ARG A 88 -2.45 3.81 10.24
C ARG A 88 -1.05 4.25 9.84
N ASP A 89 -0.19 3.28 9.52
CA ASP A 89 1.21 3.53 9.16
C ASP A 89 1.44 3.61 7.64
N ALA A 90 0.39 3.45 6.84
CA ALA A 90 0.46 3.66 5.40
C ALA A 90 0.64 5.16 5.13
N ARG A 91 1.78 5.51 4.53
CA ARG A 91 2.06 6.90 4.14
C ARG A 91 1.06 7.35 3.07
N SER A 92 0.50 8.55 3.25
CA SER A 92 -0.25 9.24 2.19
C SER A 92 0.62 9.40 0.94
N GLU A 93 -0.01 9.31 -0.23
CA GLU A 93 0.65 9.52 -1.50
C GLU A 93 1.06 10.99 -1.65
N PRO A 94 2.36 11.29 -1.85
CA PRO A 94 2.76 12.63 -2.27
C PRO A 94 2.07 13.00 -3.58
N GLN A 95 1.33 14.11 -3.58
CA GLN A 95 0.55 14.53 -4.75
C GLN A 95 1.47 15.20 -5.78
N CYS A 96 1.93 14.40 -6.74
CA CYS A 96 2.73 14.87 -7.86
C CYS A 96 1.87 15.63 -8.88
N ILE A 97 2.43 16.69 -9.45
CA ILE A 97 1.78 17.44 -10.55
C ILE A 97 1.66 16.54 -11.79
N GLN A 98 2.58 15.58 -11.93
CA GLN A 98 2.75 14.70 -13.09
C GLN A 98 2.90 13.27 -12.58
N GLY A 99 2.03 12.36 -13.02
CA GLY A 99 2.13 10.94 -12.67
C GLY A 99 1.97 10.64 -11.18
N THR A 100 2.43 9.47 -10.76
CA THR A 100 2.35 8.97 -9.38
C THR A 100 3.71 9.05 -8.70
N ALA A 101 3.70 9.21 -7.37
CA ALA A 101 4.93 9.25 -6.59
C ALA A 101 5.67 7.90 -6.63
N LEU A 102 7.00 7.96 -6.68
CA LEU A 102 7.85 6.77 -6.71
C LEU A 102 7.68 5.95 -5.43
N THR A 103 7.58 4.62 -5.60
CA THR A 103 7.55 3.67 -4.49
C THR A 103 8.78 2.78 -4.47
N ASP A 104 9.16 2.32 -3.28
CA ASP A 104 10.16 1.27 -3.11
C ASP A 104 9.57 -0.12 -3.43
N SER A 105 10.41 -1.15 -3.38
CA SER A 105 9.99 -2.54 -3.62
C SER A 105 8.94 -3.08 -2.63
N ASN A 106 8.80 -2.45 -1.45
CA ASN A 106 7.79 -2.79 -0.45
C ASN A 106 6.49 -2.02 -0.64
N GLY A 107 6.44 -1.16 -1.67
CA GLY A 107 5.32 -0.29 -1.94
C GLY A 107 5.31 0.97 -1.08
N ASN A 108 6.37 1.35 -0.35
CA ASN A 108 6.42 2.62 0.39
C ASN A 108 6.76 3.80 -0.51
N PHE A 109 6.17 4.97 -0.28
CA PHE A 109 6.54 6.17 -1.03
C PHE A 109 7.95 6.62 -0.63
N ILE A 110 8.78 6.90 -1.64
CA ILE A 110 10.12 7.42 -1.43
C ILE A 110 10.01 8.91 -1.10
N ILE A 111 10.18 9.20 0.19
CA ILE A 111 10.17 10.56 0.74
C ILE A 111 11.58 11.14 0.61
N CYS A 112 11.67 12.41 0.22
CA CYS A 112 12.90 13.15 0.02
C CYS A 112 12.98 14.38 0.96
N GLY A 113 14.19 14.89 1.22
CA GLY A 113 14.35 16.27 1.76
C GLY A 113 13.86 16.56 3.19
N GLY A 114 13.77 15.58 4.10
CA GLY A 114 13.34 15.80 5.51
C GLY A 114 14.00 14.85 6.53
N SER A 115 13.82 15.10 7.82
CA SER A 115 14.38 14.27 8.92
C SER A 115 13.80 12.85 8.98
N THR A 116 12.64 12.63 8.37
CA THR A 116 11.97 11.32 8.23
C THR A 116 12.14 10.71 6.82
N ALA A 117 12.89 11.38 5.94
CA ALA A 117 13.11 10.96 4.56
C ALA A 117 14.13 9.81 4.50
N ALA A 118 13.85 8.80 3.67
CA ALA A 118 14.76 7.67 3.45
C ALA A 118 15.99 8.08 2.61
N SER A 119 15.90 9.21 1.90
CA SER A 119 16.99 9.77 1.10
C SER A 119 16.89 11.30 1.05
N THR A 120 18.01 11.99 0.95
CA THR A 120 18.03 13.45 0.72
C THR A 120 17.77 13.79 -0.75
N THR A 121 17.97 12.85 -1.67
CA THR A 121 17.82 13.03 -3.13
C THR A 121 17.00 11.91 -3.77
N CYS A 122 16.26 12.25 -4.83
CA CYS A 122 15.46 11.30 -5.60
C CYS A 122 16.30 10.58 -6.67
N PRO A 123 15.93 9.33 -7.04
CA PRO A 123 16.58 8.61 -8.13
C PRO A 123 16.44 9.32 -9.48
N ALA A 124 17.19 8.83 -10.49
CA ALA A 124 17.11 9.35 -11.85
C ALA A 124 15.67 9.43 -12.38
N ASN A 125 15.39 10.45 -13.19
CA ASN A 125 14.07 10.79 -13.73
C ASN A 125 13.02 11.13 -12.67
N HIS A 126 13.43 11.47 -11.46
CA HIS A 126 12.54 11.95 -10.40
C HIS A 126 13.11 13.20 -9.74
N TYR A 127 12.23 14.12 -9.38
CA TYR A 127 12.57 15.32 -8.62
C TYR A 127 11.86 15.30 -7.28
N CYS A 128 12.50 15.91 -6.27
CA CYS A 128 11.90 16.05 -4.96
C CYS A 128 10.87 17.17 -4.98
N TYR A 129 9.62 16.86 -4.66
CA TYR A 129 8.51 17.82 -4.65
C TYR A 129 7.79 17.81 -3.31
N TYR A 130 7.38 18.99 -2.84
CA TYR A 130 6.54 19.16 -1.66
C TYR A 130 5.13 19.52 -2.09
N ASP A 131 4.15 18.73 -1.68
CA ASP A 131 2.75 18.93 -2.07
C ASP A 131 1.95 19.85 -1.12
N GLY A 132 2.61 20.41 -0.11
CA GLY A 132 1.95 21.18 0.96
C GLY A 132 1.78 20.38 2.26
N THR A 133 1.90 19.06 2.21
CA THR A 133 1.79 18.15 3.37
C THR A 133 3.01 17.25 3.54
N THR A 134 3.56 16.72 2.45
CA THR A 134 4.68 15.78 2.46
C THR A 134 5.62 15.98 1.26
N TYR A 135 6.85 15.51 1.40
CA TYR A 135 7.82 15.45 0.30
C TYR A 135 7.76 14.09 -0.40
N GLY A 136 7.86 14.07 -1.72
CA GLY A 136 7.91 12.83 -2.49
C GLY A 136 8.79 12.94 -3.72
N CYS A 137 9.31 11.80 -4.15
CA CYS A 137 9.97 11.68 -5.44
C CYS A 137 8.95 11.56 -6.56
N CYS A 138 8.71 12.66 -7.26
CA CYS A 138 7.79 12.76 -8.39
C CYS A 138 8.53 12.59 -9.72
N PRO A 139 7.90 11.98 -10.75
CA PRO A 139 8.55 11.77 -12.03
C PRO A 139 8.81 13.11 -12.72
N THR A 140 10.02 13.28 -13.26
CA THR A 140 10.34 14.43 -14.11
C THR A 140 9.61 14.27 -15.43
N GLN A 141 9.01 15.35 -15.95
CA GLN A 141 8.47 15.35 -17.33
C GLN A 141 9.55 14.87 -18.29
N GLY A 142 9.24 13.80 -19.04
CA GLY A 142 10.00 13.36 -20.21
C GLY A 142 9.51 14.05 -21.47
#